data_AF-A0A8T7CY84-F1
#
_entry.id   AF-A0A8T7CY84-F1
#
_cell.length_a   1.000
_cell.length_b   1.000
_cell.length_c   1.000
_cell.angle_alpha   90.00
_cell.angle_beta   90.00
_cell.angle_gamma   90.00
#
_symmetry.space_group_name_H-M   'P 1'
#
loop_
_entity.id
_entity.type
_entity.pdbx_description
1 polymer ?
#
loop_
_entity_poly.entity_id
_entity_poly.type
_entity_poly.pdbx_seq_one_letter_code
_entity_poly.pdbx_strand_id
1 'polypeptide(L)'
;MSTFDIRTTLERLQQILLSHHSSEAAWLAKVITYCDVDEIKLFEKLNSKRMWGGAGSVANEALADNCGIEDWQWRAEIQEFRELMIALGEYLMMRENSYPDISSWLLAFNNWNQSEV
;
A
#
# COMPACT_ATOMS: atom_id res chain seq x y z
N MET A 1 -10.54 5.27 -19.86
CA MET A 1 -10.30 5.25 -18.41
C MET A 1 -9.65 3.91 -18.12
N SER A 2 -8.35 3.89 -17.79
CA SER A 2 -7.71 2.62 -17.44
C SER A 2 -8.36 2.14 -16.15
N THR A 3 -9.02 0.99 -16.20
CA THR A 3 -9.57 0.35 -14.99
C THR A 3 -8.40 0.16 -14.04
N PHE A 4 -8.49 0.67 -12.81
CA PHE A 4 -7.47 0.43 -11.80
C PHE A 4 -7.35 -1.08 -11.58
N ASP A 5 -6.17 -1.64 -11.84
CA ASP A 5 -5.92 -3.07 -11.67
C ASP A 5 -5.45 -3.35 -10.24
N ILE A 6 -6.42 -3.59 -9.38
CA ILE A 6 -6.18 -3.83 -7.96
C ILE A 6 -5.27 -5.04 -7.71
N ARG A 7 -5.38 -6.10 -8.52
CA ARG A 7 -4.55 -7.29 -8.35
C ARG A 7 -3.10 -6.95 -8.60
N THR A 8 -2.81 -6.36 -9.76
CA THR A 8 -1.45 -6.01 -10.15
C THR A 8 -0.83 -5.03 -9.15
N THR A 9 -1.61 -4.05 -8.66
CA THR A 9 -1.16 -3.15 -7.60
C THR A 9 -0.81 -3.88 -6.31
N LEU A 10 -1.66 -4.80 -5.84
CA LEU A 10 -1.41 -5.55 -4.60
C LEU A 10 -0.24 -6.52 -4.74
N GLU A 11 -0.10 -7.20 -5.88
CA GLU A 11 1.04 -8.07 -6.17
C GLU A 11 2.35 -7.29 -6.18
N ARG A 12 2.37 -6.07 -6.73
CA ARG A 12 3.55 -5.22 -6.71
C ARG A 12 3.90 -4.71 -5.31
N LEU A 13 2.90 -4.27 -4.55
CA LEU A 13 3.07 -3.91 -3.14
C LEU A 13 3.65 -5.09 -2.34
N GLN A 14 3.14 -6.31 -2.56
CA GLN A 14 3.64 -7.51 -1.89
C GLN A 14 5.11 -7.78 -2.22
N GLN A 15 5.52 -7.62 -3.48
CA GLN A 15 6.93 -7.81 -3.89
C GLN A 15 7.87 -6.83 -3.18
N ILE A 16 7.48 -5.55 -3.07
CA ILE A 16 8.27 -4.54 -2.36
C ILE A 16 8.38 -4.91 -0.88
N LEU A 17 7.25 -5.28 -0.25
CA LEU A 17 7.24 -5.71 1.15
C LEU A 17 8.10 -6.96 1.40
N LEU A 18 8.15 -7.90 0.45
CA LEU A 18 9.06 -9.05 0.52
C LEU A 18 10.53 -8.63 0.43
N SER A 19 10.87 -7.73 -0.49
CA SER A 19 12.21 -7.15 -0.62
C SER A 19 12.67 -6.49 0.68
N HIS A 20 11.74 -5.84 1.39
CA HIS A 20 12.03 -5.13 2.65
C HIS A 20 11.95 -6.02 3.90
N HIS A 21 11.78 -7.34 3.74
CA HIS A 21 11.59 -8.30 4.82
C HIS A 21 10.41 -7.97 5.75
N SER A 22 9.39 -7.29 5.23
CA SER A 22 8.22 -6.87 6.00
C SER A 22 7.33 -8.06 6.36
N SER A 23 6.89 -8.09 7.62
CA SER A 23 5.92 -9.11 8.08
C SER A 23 4.54 -8.96 7.44
N GLU A 24 4.21 -7.78 6.90
CA GLU A 24 2.93 -7.53 6.24
C GLU A 24 2.83 -8.14 4.85
N ALA A 25 3.96 -8.52 4.22
CA ALA A 25 3.98 -9.22 2.94
C ALA A 25 3.12 -10.51 2.98
N ALA A 26 3.20 -11.27 4.07
CA ALA A 26 2.44 -12.51 4.24
C ALA A 26 0.94 -12.26 4.44
N TRP A 27 0.58 -11.11 5.01
CA TRP A 27 -0.83 -10.71 5.10
C TRP A 27 -1.35 -10.28 3.75
N LEU A 28 -0.61 -9.44 3.02
CA LEU A 28 -1.01 -8.96 1.70
C LEU A 28 -1.17 -10.10 0.70
N ALA A 29 -0.32 -11.12 0.76
CA ALA A 29 -0.48 -12.37 0.00
C ALA A 29 -1.84 -13.03 0.21
N LYS A 30 -2.34 -13.06 1.45
CA LYS A 30 -3.68 -13.59 1.77
C LYS A 30 -4.77 -12.67 1.23
N VAL A 31 -4.57 -11.36 1.26
CA VAL A 31 -5.53 -10.39 0.71
C VAL A 31 -5.70 -10.56 -0.80
N ILE A 32 -4.59 -10.75 -1.52
CA ILE A 32 -4.58 -11.00 -2.98
C ILE A 32 -5.43 -12.22 -3.35
N THR A 33 -5.50 -13.25 -2.49
CA THR A 33 -6.33 -14.44 -2.78
C THR A 33 -7.83 -14.13 -2.86
N TYR A 34 -8.29 -13.01 -2.30
CA TYR A 34 -9.69 -12.59 -2.41
C TYR A 34 -10.02 -11.91 -3.75
N CYS A 35 -9.03 -11.49 -4.53
CA CYS A 35 -9.25 -10.80 -5.81
C CYS A 35 -10.09 -11.60 -6.82
N ASP A 36 -10.00 -12.94 -6.83
CA ASP A 36 -10.81 -13.79 -7.71
C ASP A 36 -12.00 -14.47 -7.02
N VAL A 37 -12.10 -14.35 -5.69
CA VAL A 37 -12.98 -15.21 -4.88
C VAL A 37 -14.08 -14.42 -4.19
N ASP A 38 -13.74 -13.28 -3.58
CA ASP A 38 -14.66 -12.53 -2.73
C ASP A 38 -14.28 -11.05 -2.70
N GLU A 39 -14.89 -10.31 -3.63
CA GLU A 39 -14.68 -8.86 -3.76
C GLU A 39 -15.09 -8.11 -2.48
N ILE A 40 -16.18 -8.50 -1.82
CA ILE A 40 -16.63 -7.84 -0.59
C ILE A 40 -15.58 -7.95 0.50
N LYS A 41 -15.05 -9.16 0.70
CA LYS A 41 -14.02 -9.43 1.70
C LYS A 41 -12.68 -8.80 1.34
N LEU A 42 -12.32 -8.75 0.06
CA LEU A 42 -11.15 -8.00 -0.42
C LEU A 42 -11.24 -6.55 0.05
N PHE A 43 -12.36 -5.88 -0.23
CA PHE A 43 -12.55 -4.48 0.15
C PHE A 43 -12.64 -4.28 1.65
N GLU A 44 -13.26 -5.18 2.41
CA GLU A 44 -13.25 -5.12 3.87
C GLU A 44 -11.80 -5.15 4.41
N LYS A 45 -10.92 -5.98 3.83
CA LYS A 45 -9.52 -6.05 4.25
C LYS A 45 -8.71 -4.82 3.86
N LEU A 46 -8.89 -4.34 2.63
CA LEU A 46 -8.20 -3.15 2.15
C LEU A 46 -8.69 -1.89 2.86
N ASN A 47 -9.96 -1.85 3.27
CA ASN A 47 -10.56 -0.73 3.98
C ASN A 47 -10.52 -0.93 5.51
N SER A 48 -9.34 -1.23 6.05
CA SER A 48 -9.20 -1.59 7.46
C SER A 48 -8.04 -0.90 8.16
N LYS A 49 -8.07 -0.93 9.50
CA LYS A 49 -6.97 -0.49 10.36
C LYS A 49 -5.65 -1.18 10.02
N ARG A 50 -5.68 -2.44 9.60
CA ARG A 50 -4.43 -3.15 9.24
C ARG A 50 -3.79 -2.59 7.98
N MET A 51 -4.59 -2.06 7.06
CA MET A 51 -4.06 -1.45 5.84
C MET A 51 -3.57 -0.02 6.10
N TRP A 52 -4.33 0.78 6.87
CA TRP A 52 -4.14 2.24 6.95
C TRP A 52 -3.94 2.81 8.36
N GLY A 53 -4.10 2.02 9.42
CA GLY A 53 -4.24 2.53 10.78
C GLY A 53 -3.11 2.14 11.73
N GLY A 54 -2.28 3.13 12.07
CA GLY A 54 -1.26 3.03 13.12
C GLY A 54 0.07 2.40 12.70
N ALA A 55 1.00 2.28 13.65
CA ALA A 55 2.39 1.89 13.41
C ALA A 55 2.62 0.45 12.92
N GLY A 56 1.59 -0.40 12.99
CA GLY A 56 1.64 -1.78 12.48
C GLY A 56 0.78 -1.98 11.23
N SER A 57 0.50 -0.91 10.50
CA SER A 57 -0.28 -0.97 9.26
C SER A 57 0.63 -1.06 8.04
N VAL A 58 0.10 -1.58 6.94
CA VAL A 58 0.83 -1.61 5.67
C VAL A 58 1.28 -0.21 5.24
N ALA A 59 0.42 0.81 5.39
CA ALA A 59 0.79 2.19 5.07
C ALA A 59 2.04 2.68 5.84
N ASN A 60 2.27 2.19 7.05
CA ASN A 60 3.42 2.58 7.86
C ASN A 60 4.75 2.03 7.32
N GLU A 61 4.73 1.01 6.46
CA GLU A 61 5.94 0.45 5.84
C GLU A 61 6.66 1.46 4.94
N ALA A 62 5.96 2.51 4.48
CA ALA A 62 6.57 3.65 3.76
C ALA A 62 7.58 4.46 4.58
N LEU A 63 7.60 4.25 5.91
CA LEU A 63 8.51 4.87 6.88
C LEU A 63 9.58 3.90 7.40
N ALA A 64 9.60 2.65 6.95
CA ALA A 64 10.58 1.67 7.40
C ALA A 64 12.01 2.12 7.03
N ASP A 65 13.01 1.79 7.84
CA ASP A 65 14.41 2.09 7.50
C ASP A 65 14.94 1.16 6.39
N ASN A 66 16.03 1.55 5.73
CA ASN A 66 16.71 0.68 4.76
C ASN A 66 17.13 -0.64 5.44
N CYS A 67 16.63 -1.75 4.90
CA CYS A 67 16.85 -3.11 5.42
C CYS A 67 18.21 -3.73 5.01
N GLY A 68 19.13 -2.93 4.47
CA GLY A 68 20.47 -3.37 4.05
C GLY A 68 20.62 -3.64 2.55
N ILE A 69 19.67 -3.17 1.73
CA ILE A 69 19.80 -3.14 0.27
C ILE A 69 20.47 -1.83 -0.18
N GLU A 70 20.84 -1.73 -1.46
CA GLU A 70 21.49 -0.52 -1.98
C GLU A 70 20.56 0.71 -1.84
N ASP A 71 21.10 1.83 -1.36
CA ASP A 71 20.29 3.02 -1.03
C ASP A 71 19.45 3.53 -2.20
N TRP A 72 19.99 3.51 -3.42
CA TRP A 72 19.25 3.94 -4.61
C TRP A 72 18.07 3.01 -4.91
N GLN A 73 18.24 1.70 -4.71
CA GLN A 73 17.20 0.70 -4.90
C GLN A 73 16.12 0.87 -3.82
N TRP A 74 16.52 1.02 -2.56
CA TRP A 74 15.59 1.23 -1.46
C TRP A 74 14.72 2.47 -1.66
N ARG A 75 15.33 3.60 -2.05
CA ARG A 75 14.59 4.84 -2.35
C ARG A 75 13.60 4.66 -3.49
N ALA A 76 14.02 4.01 -4.58
CA ALA A 76 13.15 3.74 -5.72
C ALA A 76 11.95 2.86 -5.32
N GLU A 77 12.19 1.80 -4.53
CA GLU A 77 11.14 0.89 -4.06
C GLU A 77 10.17 1.57 -3.08
N ILE A 78 10.66 2.44 -2.18
CA ILE A 78 9.80 3.19 -1.26
C ILE A 78 8.97 4.25 -1.99
N GLN A 79 9.55 4.93 -2.98
CA GLN A 79 8.80 5.85 -3.82
C GLN A 79 7.68 5.12 -4.57
N GLU A 80 8.01 3.99 -5.22
CA GLU A 80 7.03 3.16 -5.92
C GLU A 80 5.94 2.64 -4.97
N PHE A 81 6.32 2.19 -3.76
CA PHE A 81 5.38 1.77 -2.73
C PHE A 81 4.36 2.87 -2.43
N ARG A 82 4.82 4.11 -2.22
CA ARG A 82 3.96 5.26 -1.96
C ARG A 82 3.03 5.56 -3.14
N GLU A 83 3.52 5.49 -4.37
CA GLU A 83 2.71 5.70 -5.58
C GLU A 83 1.59 4.65 -5.72
N LEU A 84 1.92 3.38 -5.46
CA LEU A 84 0.94 2.28 -5.47
C LEU A 84 -0.09 2.43 -4.34
N MET A 85 0.35 2.83 -3.15
CA MET A 85 -0.55 3.11 -2.02
C MET A 85 -1.45 4.31 -2.30
N ILE A 86 -0.95 5.36 -2.98
CA ILE A 86 -1.76 6.50 -3.41
C ILE A 86 -2.86 6.03 -4.37
N ALA A 87 -2.49 5.32 -5.43
CA ALA A 87 -3.46 4.85 -6.42
C ALA A 87 -4.54 3.94 -5.79
N LEU A 88 -4.13 3.05 -4.87
CA LEU A 88 -5.06 2.20 -4.13
C LEU A 88 -5.96 3.03 -3.20
N GLY A 89 -5.41 3.98 -2.46
CA GLY A 89 -6.18 4.82 -1.54
C GLY A 89 -7.20 5.69 -2.29
N GLU A 90 -6.81 6.30 -3.40
CA GLU A 90 -7.71 7.05 -4.28
C GLU A 90 -8.85 6.16 -4.79
N TYR A 91 -8.53 4.95 -5.23
CA TYR A 91 -9.55 3.98 -5.67
C TYR A 91 -10.53 3.61 -4.55
N LEU A 92 -10.04 3.41 -3.31
CA LEU A 92 -10.90 3.14 -2.15
C LEU A 92 -11.74 4.37 -1.75
N MET A 93 -11.22 5.58 -1.86
CA MET A 93 -11.96 6.80 -1.53
C MET A 93 -13.09 7.10 -2.51
N MET A 94 -13.01 6.64 -3.76
CA MET A 94 -14.12 6.73 -4.71
C MET A 94 -15.33 5.86 -4.31
N ARG A 95 -15.14 4.93 -3.37
CA ARG A 95 -16.20 4.08 -2.83
C ARG A 95 -16.76 4.68 -1.54
N GLU A 96 -18.03 4.39 -1.25
CA GLU A 96 -18.66 4.86 -0.02
C GLU A 96 -18.00 4.22 1.22
N ASN A 97 -17.91 4.98 2.31
CA ASN A 97 -17.43 4.53 3.63
C ASN A 97 -15.94 4.09 3.67
N SER A 98 -15.06 4.92 3.12
CA SER A 98 -13.61 4.72 3.20
C SER A 98 -13.07 4.84 4.64
N TYR A 99 -12.00 4.12 4.94
CA TYR A 99 -11.37 4.10 6.25
C TYR A 99 -10.79 5.50 6.55
N PRO A 100 -11.07 6.08 7.73
CA PRO A 100 -10.79 7.50 8.00
C PRO A 100 -9.34 7.94 7.73
N ASP A 101 -8.37 7.08 8.05
CA ASP A 101 -6.95 7.41 7.96
C ASP A 101 -6.41 7.42 6.51
N ILE A 102 -7.18 6.94 5.52
CA ILE A 102 -6.74 6.91 4.11
C ILE A 102 -6.35 8.31 3.64
N SER A 103 -7.21 9.30 3.91
CA SER A 103 -6.98 10.68 3.47
C SER A 103 -5.70 11.30 4.05
N SER A 104 -5.38 10.99 5.30
CA SER A 104 -4.15 11.45 5.95
C SER A 104 -2.90 10.81 5.33
N TRP A 105 -2.95 9.51 5.01
CA TRP A 105 -1.85 8.83 4.34
C TRP A 105 -1.64 9.31 2.91
N LEU A 106 -2.72 9.52 2.15
CA LEU A 106 -2.62 10.09 0.80
C LEU A 106 -1.91 11.44 0.80
N LEU A 107 -2.26 12.32 1.74
CA LEU A 107 -1.58 13.61 1.89
C LEU A 107 -0.09 13.43 2.24
N ALA A 108 0.22 12.53 3.18
CA ALA A 108 1.60 12.27 3.60
C ALA A 108 2.47 11.73 2.45
N PHE A 109 1.98 10.71 1.73
CA PHE A 109 2.70 10.11 0.60
C PHE A 109 2.95 11.13 -0.53
N ASN A 110 1.95 11.94 -0.87
CA ASN A 110 2.12 13.00 -1.88
C ASN A 110 3.19 14.01 -1.45
N ASN A 111 3.16 14.46 -0.20
CA ASN A 111 4.15 15.42 0.31
C ASN A 111 5.57 14.84 0.32
N TRP A 112 5.74 13.56 0.72
CA TRP A 112 7.04 12.90 0.74
C TRP A 112 7.61 12.71 -0.66
N ASN A 113 6.82 12.21 -1.61
CA ASN A 113 7.27 12.04 -2.99
C ASN A 113 7.59 13.40 -3.67
N GLN A 114 6.94 14.49 -3.27
CA GLN A 114 7.28 15.84 -3.74
C GLN A 114 8.52 16.44 -3.07
N SER A 115 8.86 16.00 -1.86
CA SER A 115 10.00 16.52 -1.08
C SER A 115 11.30 15.75 -1.34
N GLU A 116 11.20 14.49 -1.78
CA GLU A 116 12.32 13.69 -2.28
C GLU A 116 12.74 14.17 -3.69
N VAL A 117 13.33 15.36 -3.74
CA VAL A 117 14.06 15.93 -4.90
C VAL A 117 15.55 15.89 -4.64
#